data_AF-A0A351MJY2-F1
#
_entry.id   AF-A0A351MJY2-F1
#
_cell.length_a   1.000
_cell.length_b   1.000
_cell.length_c   1.000
_cell.angle_alpha   90.00
_cell.angle_beta   90.00
_cell.angle_gamma   90.00
#
_symmetry.space_group_name_H-M   'P 1'
#
loop_
_entity.id
_entity.type
_entity.pdbx_description
1 polymer ?
#
loop_
_entity_poly.entity_id
_entity_poly.type
_entity_poly.pdbx_seq_one_letter_code
_entity_poly.pdbx_strand_id
1 'polypeptide(L)'
;ALGDRAGAVVVVEPATGDVLVLVSAPSFDPNDLDRERFAQLSADDRRPLLNRALAGLYPPASTYKAVTAAAALAAGWGPGTTVDVPPGGFIPPGETQPIRD
;
A
#
# COMPACT_ATOMS: atom_id res chain seq x y z
N ALA A 1 -6.61 -8.70 -14.96
CA ALA A 1 -5.60 -8.33 -13.94
C ALA A 1 -5.95 -8.85 -12.55
N LEU A 2 -7.09 -8.47 -11.95
CA LEU A 2 -7.44 -8.87 -10.57
C LEU A 2 -8.42 -10.05 -10.44
N GLY A 3 -9.18 -10.39 -11.49
CA GLY A 3 -10.21 -11.44 -11.42
C GLY A 3 -11.17 -11.16 -10.25
N ASP A 4 -11.47 -12.17 -9.45
CA ASP A 4 -12.35 -12.05 -8.28
C ASP A 4 -11.64 -11.55 -7.01
N ARG A 5 -10.39 -11.12 -7.08
CA ARG A 5 -9.61 -10.67 -5.91
C ARG A 5 -9.90 -9.20 -5.61
N ALA A 6 -10.09 -8.88 -4.33
CA ALA A 6 -10.13 -7.50 -3.89
C ALA A 6 -8.71 -6.91 -3.89
N GLY A 7 -8.54 -5.71 -4.45
CA GLY A 7 -7.23 -5.10 -4.57
C GLY A 7 -7.23 -3.85 -5.43
N ALA A 8 -6.04 -3.31 -5.66
CA ALA A 8 -5.81 -2.16 -6.53
C ALA A 8 -4.61 -2.42 -7.44
N VAL A 9 -4.62 -1.78 -8.61
CA VAL A 9 -3.47 -1.73 -9.52
C VAL A 9 -3.32 -0.30 -10.01
N VAL A 10 -2.10 0.23 -9.92
CA VAL A 10 -1.73 1.53 -10.47
C VAL A 10 -0.55 1.32 -11.42
N VAL A 11 -0.65 1.85 -12.63
CA VAL A 11 0.45 1.88 -13.60
C VAL A 11 0.73 3.32 -13.95
N VAL A 12 1.99 3.72 -13.80
CA VAL A 12 2.46 5.07 -14.04
C VAL A 12 3.61 5.01 -15.04
N GLU A 13 3.64 5.94 -15.99
CA GLU A 13 4.82 6.20 -16.83
C GLU A 13 5.88 6.94 -15.99
N PRO A 14 7.01 6.33 -15.62
CA PRO A 14 7.96 6.95 -14.68
C PRO A 14 8.61 8.23 -15.22
N ALA A 15 8.74 8.37 -16.54
CA ALA A 15 9.39 9.52 -17.15
C ALA A 15 8.52 10.79 -17.11
N THR A 16 7.19 10.64 -17.19
CA THR A 16 6.24 11.77 -17.28
C THR A 16 5.37 11.92 -16.05
N GLY A 17 5.17 10.83 -15.29
CA GLY A 17 4.22 10.77 -14.18
C GLY A 17 2.79 10.45 -14.62
N ASP A 18 2.55 10.15 -15.90
CA ASP A 18 1.21 9.86 -16.40
C ASP A 18 0.63 8.59 -15.79
N VAL A 19 -0.61 8.64 -15.31
CA VAL A 19 -1.33 7.47 -14.81
C VAL A 19 -1.99 6.75 -15.99
N LEU A 20 -1.38 5.65 -16.41
CA LEU A 20 -1.87 4.83 -17.53
C LEU A 20 -3.03 3.93 -17.11
N VAL A 21 -3.03 3.47 -15.85
CA VAL A 21 -4.06 2.59 -15.30
C VAL A 21 -4.30 2.92 -13.82
N LEU A 22 -5.57 3.04 -13.44
CA LEU A 22 -6.01 3.18 -12.05
C LEU A 22 -7.20 2.23 -11.79
N VAL A 23 -6.94 1.07 -11.21
CA VAL A 23 -7.95 0.01 -11.01
C VAL A 23 -8.18 -0.23 -9.52
N SER A 24 -9.45 -0.37 -9.14
CA SER A 24 -9.90 -0.83 -7.82
C SER A 24 -10.90 -1.98 -8.00
N ALA A 25 -10.71 -3.07 -7.28
CA ALA A 25 -11.58 -4.25 -7.31
C ALA A 25 -12.01 -4.67 -5.89
N PRO A 26 -13.25 -5.19 -5.70
CA PRO A 26 -14.32 -5.26 -6.72
C PRO A 26 -14.79 -3.85 -7.14
N SER A 27 -15.35 -3.76 -8.35
CA SER A 27 -15.92 -2.53 -8.92
C SER A 27 -17.45 -2.65 -9.02
N PHE A 28 -18.11 -1.63 -9.53
CA PHE A 28 -19.55 -1.58 -9.78
C PHE A 28 -19.80 -0.82 -11.09
N ASP A 29 -20.97 -0.99 -11.70
CA ASP A 29 -21.36 -0.21 -12.87
C ASP A 29 -21.89 1.16 -12.41
N PRO A 30 -21.23 2.28 -12.75
CA PRO A 30 -21.70 3.60 -12.34
C PRO A 30 -23.00 4.03 -13.04
N ASN A 31 -23.38 3.38 -14.15
CA ASN A 31 -24.65 3.65 -14.83
C ASN A 31 -25.84 2.96 -14.13
N ASP A 32 -25.57 1.99 -13.26
CA ASP A 32 -26.55 1.26 -12.45
C ASP A 32 -26.37 1.62 -10.96
N LEU A 33 -26.65 2.87 -10.61
CA LEU A 33 -26.47 3.39 -9.25
C LEU A 33 -27.69 4.17 -8.76
N ASP A 34 -28.80 3.45 -8.57
CA ASP A 34 -29.95 3.99 -7.86
C ASP A 34 -29.77 3.90 -6.32
N ARG A 35 -30.78 4.35 -5.58
CA ARG A 35 -30.74 4.35 -4.11
C ARG A 35 -30.64 2.93 -3.54
N GLU A 36 -31.35 1.96 -4.13
CA GLU A 36 -31.36 0.58 -3.62
C GLU A 36 -30.00 -0.06 -3.87
N ARG A 37 -29.47 0.09 -5.09
CA ARG A 37 -28.18 -0.43 -5.48
C ARG A 37 -27.04 0.19 -4.66
N PHE A 38 -27.09 1.50 -4.41
CA PHE A 38 -26.13 2.15 -3.52
C PHE A 38 -26.17 1.58 -2.10
N ALA A 39 -27.37 1.33 -1.54
CA ALA A 39 -27.52 0.72 -0.21
C ALA A 39 -26.94 -0.71 -0.17
N GLN A 40 -27.18 -1.51 -1.21
CA GLN A 40 -26.58 -2.84 -1.35
C GLN A 40 -25.05 -2.78 -1.41
N LEU A 41 -24.47 -1.92 -2.27
CA LEU A 41 -23.03 -1.75 -2.42
C LEU A 41 -22.36 -1.21 -1.14
N SER A 42 -23.09 -0.40 -0.36
CA SER A 42 -22.62 0.13 0.92
C SER A 42 -22.56 -0.93 2.01
N ALA A 43 -23.47 -1.92 1.98
CA ALA A 43 -23.52 -3.03 2.92
C ALA A 43 -22.64 -4.23 2.50
N ASP A 44 -22.02 -4.19 1.32
CA ASP A 44 -21.16 -5.25 0.83
C ASP A 44 -19.82 -5.28 1.59
N ASP A 45 -19.53 -6.41 2.25
CA ASP A 45 -18.29 -6.66 2.99
C ASP A 45 -17.03 -6.54 2.12
N ARG A 46 -17.15 -6.75 0.81
CA ARG A 46 -16.06 -6.58 -0.15
C ARG A 46 -15.83 -5.12 -0.52
N ARG A 47 -16.59 -4.17 0.04
CA ARG A 47 -16.41 -2.71 -0.09
C ARG A 47 -16.14 -2.24 -1.53
N PRO A 48 -17.06 -2.44 -2.49
CA PRO A 48 -16.89 -2.01 -3.88
C PRO A 48 -16.87 -0.47 -4.05
N LEU A 49 -17.48 0.27 -3.12
CA LEU A 49 -17.47 1.75 -3.13
C LEU A 49 -16.12 2.34 -2.68
N LEU A 50 -15.23 1.55 -2.09
CA LEU A 50 -13.89 1.99 -1.72
C LEU A 50 -12.98 1.98 -2.96
N ASN A 51 -12.51 3.16 -3.36
CA ASN A 51 -11.39 3.26 -4.28
C ASN A 51 -10.08 2.90 -3.55
N ARG A 52 -9.66 1.64 -3.66
CA ARG A 52 -8.48 1.10 -2.98
C ARG A 52 -7.18 1.69 -3.49
N ALA A 53 -7.13 2.15 -4.74
CA ALA A 53 -5.94 2.74 -5.33
C ALA A 53 -5.62 4.12 -4.73
N LEU A 54 -6.63 4.82 -4.21
CA LEU A 54 -6.50 6.18 -3.66
C LEU A 54 -6.64 6.23 -2.14
N ALA A 55 -7.60 5.48 -1.58
CA ALA A 55 -7.95 5.54 -0.15
C ALA A 55 -7.65 4.25 0.61
N GLY A 56 -7.10 3.23 -0.05
CA GLY A 56 -6.69 1.99 0.59
C GLY A 56 -5.41 2.20 1.40
N LEU A 57 -5.52 2.20 2.73
CA LEU A 57 -4.37 2.28 3.62
C LEU A 57 -3.93 0.88 4.02
N TYR A 58 -2.72 0.50 3.58
CA TYR A 58 -2.10 -0.79 3.85
C TYR A 58 -0.67 -0.57 4.34
N PRO A 59 -0.18 -1.34 5.31
CA PRO A 59 1.25 -1.37 5.60
C PRO A 59 2.01 -1.76 4.32
N PRO A 60 2.93 -0.93 3.79
CA PRO A 60 3.62 -1.22 2.54
C PRO A 60 4.59 -2.41 2.66
N ALA A 61 4.95 -2.78 3.88
CA ALA A 61 5.84 -3.88 4.20
C ALA A 61 7.16 -3.80 3.38
N SER A 62 7.67 -4.94 2.91
CA SER A 62 8.96 -5.00 2.21
C SER A 62 9.03 -4.21 0.89
N THR A 63 7.91 -3.75 0.33
CA THR A 63 7.94 -2.91 -0.88
C THR A 63 8.59 -1.54 -0.63
N TYR A 64 8.59 -1.06 0.62
CA TYR A 64 9.18 0.22 1.00
C TYR A 64 10.70 0.18 1.24
N LYS A 65 11.30 -1.01 1.30
CA LYS A 65 12.74 -1.18 1.62
C LYS A 65 13.67 -0.41 0.68
N ALA A 66 13.30 -0.25 -0.59
CA ALA A 66 14.09 0.52 -1.55
C ALA A 66 14.25 1.99 -1.13
N VAL A 67 13.17 2.61 -0.64
CA VAL A 67 13.18 3.99 -0.14
C VAL A 67 14.01 4.10 1.13
N THR A 68 13.80 3.18 2.09
CA THR A 68 14.60 3.14 3.33
C THR A 68 16.09 2.94 3.06
N ALA A 69 16.46 2.04 2.14
CA ALA A 69 17.84 1.81 1.75
C ALA A 69 18.48 3.03 1.08
N ALA A 70 17.75 3.72 0.18
CA ALA A 70 18.21 4.95 -0.44
C ALA A 70 18.47 6.05 0.61
N ALA A 71 17.60 6.19 1.60
CA ALA A 71 17.79 7.12 2.71
C ALA A 71 19.01 6.76 3.58
N ALA A 72 19.23 5.47 3.88
CA ALA A 72 20.40 5.02 4.62
C ALA A 72 21.71 5.33 3.87
N LEU A 73 21.76 5.05 2.55
CA LEU A 73 22.90 5.40 1.70
C LEU A 73 23.15 6.92 1.69
N ALA A 74 22.09 7.72 1.58
CA ALA A 74 22.19 9.19 1.65
C ALA A 74 22.69 9.68 3.02
N ALA A 75 22.42 8.93 4.09
CA ALA A 75 22.95 9.18 5.42
C ALA A 75 24.40 8.64 5.64
N GLY A 76 25.06 8.16 4.58
CA GLY A 76 26.45 7.68 4.61
C GLY A 76 26.62 6.22 5.00
N TRP A 77 25.53 5.44 5.07
CA TRP A 77 25.61 4.01 5.33
C TRP A 77 26.13 3.29 4.08
N GLY A 78 26.84 2.19 4.25
CA GLY A 78 27.38 1.39 3.16
C GLY A 78 27.14 -0.11 3.38
N PRO A 79 27.60 -0.96 2.45
CA PRO A 79 27.42 -2.41 2.54
C PRO A 79 27.99 -3.06 3.81
N GLY A 80 28.97 -2.41 4.46
CA GLY A 80 29.57 -2.87 5.72
C GLY A 80 28.92 -2.29 6.98
N THR A 81 27.93 -1.40 6.84
CA THR A 81 27.21 -0.84 8.00
C THR A 81 26.33 -1.92 8.61
N THR A 82 26.53 -2.19 9.89
CA THR A 82 25.71 -3.13 10.65
C THR A 82 24.76 -2.39 11.58
N VAL A 83 23.57 -2.95 11.77
CA VAL A 83 22.63 -2.52 12.81
C VAL A 83 22.62 -3.61 13.85
N ASP A 84 22.88 -3.24 15.11
CA ASP A 84 22.76 -4.18 16.22
C ASP A 84 21.27 -4.47 16.50
N VAL A 85 20.91 -5.74 16.43
CA VAL A 85 19.55 -6.22 16.66
C VAL A 85 19.62 -7.24 17.81
N PRO A 86 19.38 -6.81 19.06
CA PRO A 86 19.44 -7.72 20.20
C PRO A 86 18.29 -8.75 20.12
N PRO A 87 18.34 -9.86 20.89
CA PRO A 87 17.27 -10.89 20.92
C PRO A 87 15.88 -10.34 21.26
N GLY A 88 15.79 -9.14 21.83
CA GLY A 88 14.55 -8.43 22.11
C GLY A 88 13.91 -7.72 20.90
N GLY A 89 14.59 -7.70 19.75
CA GLY A 89 14.23 -6.91 18.57
C GLY A 89 14.90 -5.55 18.55
N PHE A 90 14.85 -4.89 17.39
CA PHE A 90 15.40 -3.54 17.21
C PHE A 90 14.39 -2.48 17.66
N ILE A 91 14.79 -1.52 18.48
CA ILE A 91 13.94 -0.38 18.89
C ILE A 91 14.40 0.86 18.11
N PRO A 92 13.59 1.37 17.15
CA PRO A 92 13.92 2.59 16.44
C PRO A 92 14.05 3.79 17.39
N PRO A 93 14.90 4.79 17.08
CA PRO A 93 14.97 6.03 17.86
C PRO A 93 13.60 6.70 17.97
N GLY A 94 13.15 6.98 19.19
CA GLY A 94 11.85 7.60 19.46
C GLY A 94 10.68 6.62 19.65
N GLU A 95 10.91 5.31 19.47
CA GLU A 95 9.90 4.27 19.70
C GLU A 95 10.11 3.53 21.01
N THR A 96 9.03 2.93 21.51
CA THR A 96 9.05 2.10 22.74
C THR A 96 8.78 0.62 22.46
N GLN A 97 8.26 0.29 21.29
CA GLN A 97 7.98 -1.08 20.88
C GLN A 97 9.09 -1.61 19.98
N PRO A 98 9.67 -2.79 20.30
CA PRO A 98 10.67 -3.41 19.45
C PRO A 98 10.06 -4.01 18.19
N ILE A 99 10.74 -3.83 17.05
CA ILE A 99 10.50 -4.58 15.83
C ILE A 99 11.10 -5.97 16.02
N ARG A 100 10.25 -6.99 15.98
CA ARG A 100 10.61 -8.40 16.03
C ARG A 100 10.32 -9.04 14.67
N ASP A 101 11.20 -9.93 14.25
CA ASP A 101 11.02 -10.85 13.12
C ASP A 101 10.00 -11.97 13.44
#